data_AF-A0A0M0G6W2-F1
#
_entry.id   AF-A0A0M0G6W2-F1
#
_cell.length_a   1.000
_cell.length_b   1.000
_cell.length_c   1.000
_cell.angle_alpha   90.00
_cell.angle_beta   90.00
_cell.angle_gamma   90.00
#
_symmetry.space_group_name_H-M   'P 1'
#
loop_
_entity.id
_entity.type
_entity.pdbx_description
1 polymer ?
#
loop_
_entity_poly.entity_id
_entity_poly.type
_entity_poly.pdbx_seq_one_letter_code
_entity_poly.pdbx_strand_id
1 'polypeptide(L)' 'MLTYLNRGKERIKFDCEGDRMDLHILQCRQCSSEFRSTMEETFTCTTCEDEHSPVSGFNVIGIIEKQVGNGVHA' A
#
# COMPACT_ATOMS: atom_id res chain seq x y z
N MET A 1 8.85 26.52 8.23
CA MET A 1 9.00 25.56 9.33
C MET A 1 8.38 24.25 8.86
N LEU A 2 9.21 23.27 8.45
CA LEU A 2 8.74 21.96 8.00
C LEU A 2 8.58 21.08 9.24
N THR A 3 7.34 20.92 9.69
CA THR A 3 6.99 20.03 10.80
C THR A 3 7.05 18.60 10.28
N TYR A 4 8.15 17.89 10.55
CA TYR A 4 8.24 16.45 10.31
C TYR A 4 7.37 15.72 11.33
N LEU A 5 6.10 15.52 10.97
CA LEU A 5 5.17 14.64 11.68
C LEU A 5 5.64 13.19 11.50
N ASN A 6 6.43 12.68 12.45
CA ASN A 6 6.70 11.24 12.56
C ASN A 6 5.42 10.55 13.04
N ARG A 7 4.54 10.17 12.09
CA ARG A 7 3.24 9.51 12.35
C ARG A 7 3.35 8.04 12.82
N GLY A 8 4.51 7.61 13.30
CA GLY A 8 4.80 6.22 13.69
C GLY A 8 5.72 5.51 12.71
N LYS A 9 6.38 4.44 13.17
CA LYS A 9 7.21 3.57 12.32
C LYS A 9 6.29 2.55 11.63
N GLU A 10 6.25 2.57 10.31
CA GLU A 10 5.62 1.51 9.52
C GLU A 10 6.61 0.35 9.33
N ARG A 11 6.11 -0.89 9.39
CA ARG A 11 6.89 -2.09 9.06
C ARG A 11 6.41 -2.58 7.71
N ILE A 12 7.31 -2.58 6.74
CA ILE A 12 7.04 -3.04 5.37
C ILE A 12 7.68 -4.42 5.23
N LYS A 13 6.89 -5.38 4.74
CA LYS A 13 7.34 -6.72 4.40
C LYS A 13 7.51 -6.80 2.89
N PHE A 14 8.67 -7.29 2.47
CA PHE A 14 9.00 -7.61 1.08
C PHE A 14 8.96 -9.13 0.91
N ASP A 15 8.72 -9.59 -0.32
CA ASP A 15 8.75 -11.01 -0.68
C ASP A 15 7.80 -11.91 0.14
N CYS A 16 6.67 -11.38 0.57
CA CYS A 16 5.63 -12.11 1.29
C CYS A 16 4.27 -12.01 0.59
N GLU A 17 3.41 -12.99 0.81
CA GLU A 17 2.01 -12.96 0.40
C GLU A 17 1.16 -12.31 1.51
N GLY A 18 0.20 -11.48 1.12
CA GLY A 18 -0.76 -10.81 2.00
C GLY A 18 -2.18 -11.08 1.53
N ASP A 19 -3.13 -10.88 2.42
CA ASP A 19 -4.55 -11.05 2.11
C ASP A 19 -5.10 -9.81 1.40
N ARG A 20 -6.22 -9.94 0.66
CA ARG A 20 -6.83 -8.81 -0.07
C ARG A 20 -7.11 -7.56 0.79
N MET A 21 -7.33 -7.79 2.09
CA MET A 21 -7.65 -6.75 3.09
C MET A 21 -6.41 -6.19 3.78
N ASP A 22 -5.21 -6.65 3.42
CA ASP A 22 -3.97 -6.02 3.84
C ASP A 22 -3.68 -4.77 3.02
N LEU A 23 -2.94 -3.85 3.62
CA LEU A 23 -2.52 -2.65 2.93
C LEU A 23 -1.24 -2.96 2.16
N HIS A 24 -1.29 -2.78 0.85
CA HIS A 24 -0.19 -3.07 -0.07
C HIS A 24 0.45 -1.78 -0.56
N ILE A 25 1.72 -1.89 -0.94
CA ILE A 25 2.41 -0.90 -1.75
C ILE A 25 2.31 -1.39 -3.20
N LEU A 26 1.57 -0.65 -4.01
CA LEU A 26 1.32 -0.93 -5.40
C LEU A 26 2.15 0.00 -6.27
N GLN A 27 2.78 -0.57 -7.31
CA GLN A 27 3.49 0.17 -8.34
C GLN A 27 2.76 0.04 -9.67
N CYS A 28 2.39 1.16 -10.27
CA CYS A 28 1.81 1.17 -11.62
C CYS A 28 2.86 0.72 -12.65
N ARG A 29 2.52 -0.25 -13.50
CA ARG A 29 3.45 -0.76 -14.53
C ARG A 29 3.74 0.24 -15.64
N GLN A 30 2.88 1.23 -15.86
CA GLN A 30 3.02 2.20 -16.95
C GLN A 30 3.89 3.40 -16.57
N CYS A 31 3.58 4.05 -15.44
CA CYS A 31 4.26 5.26 -15.02
C CYS A 31 5.22 5.05 -13.84
N SER A 32 5.33 3.83 -13.31
CA SER A 32 6.15 3.48 -12.14
C SER A 32 5.77 4.22 -10.84
N SER A 33 4.65 4.94 -10.82
CA SER A 33 4.15 5.60 -9.61
C SER A 33 3.77 4.58 -8.54
N GLU A 34 4.15 4.89 -7.30
CA GLU A 34 3.90 4.06 -6.12
C GLU A 34 2.81 4.67 -5.24
N PHE A 35 1.89 3.83 -4.77
CA PHE A 35 0.81 4.24 -3.88
C PHE A 35 0.40 3.11 -2.93
N ARG A 36 -0.36 3.48 -1.89
CA ARG A 36 -0.80 2.56 -0.83
C ARG A 36 -2.29 2.26 -1.00
N SER A 37 -2.66 1.00 -1.07
CA SER A 37 -4.07 0.58 -1.19
C SER A 37 -4.28 -0.85 -0.71
N THR A 38 -5.51 -1.19 -0.32
CA THR A 38 -5.98 -2.58 -0.26
C THR A 38 -6.15 -3.14 -1.68
N MET A 39 -6.48 -4.43 -1.84
CA MET A 39 -6.74 -5.07 -3.14
C MET A 39 -8.25 -5.22 -3.41
N GLU A 40 -9.03 -4.15 -3.29
CA GLU A 40 -10.40 -4.05 -3.80
C GLU A 40 -10.47 -4.10 -5.34
N GLU A 41 -11.66 -4.35 -5.88
CA GLU A 41 -11.86 -4.84 -7.25
C GLU A 41 -11.47 -3.87 -8.39
N THR A 42 -11.15 -2.60 -8.10
CA THR A 42 -10.74 -1.59 -9.11
C THR A 42 -9.75 -0.57 -8.55
N PHE A 43 -8.68 -0.29 -9.32
CA PHE A 43 -7.73 0.81 -9.03
C PHE A 43 -7.51 1.69 -10.25
N THR A 44 -7.50 2.99 -10.00
CA THR A 44 -7.09 4.00 -10.97
C THR A 44 -5.74 4.55 -10.55
N CYS A 45 -4.75 4.50 -11.44
CA CYS A 45 -3.49 5.20 -11.19
C CYS A 45 -3.72 6.71 -11.32
N THR A 46 -3.48 7.47 -10.27
CA THR A 46 -3.70 8.93 -10.28
C THR A 46 -2.70 9.72 -11.15
N THR A 47 -1.64 9.06 -11.63
CA THR A 47 -0.61 9.69 -12.48
C THR A 47 -0.89 9.52 -13.97
N CYS A 48 -1.41 8.37 -14.41
CA CYS A 48 -1.73 8.11 -15.81
C CYS A 48 -3.23 7.97 -16.10
N GLU A 49 -4.08 8.12 -15.07
CA GLU A 49 -5.55 8.04 -15.13
C GLU A 49 -6.10 6.75 -15.75
N ASP A 50 -5.26 5.70 -15.83
CA ASP A 50 -5.64 4.45 -16.46
C ASP A 50 -6.41 3.56 -15.48
N GLU A 51 -7.62 3.17 -15.86
CA GLU A 51 -8.47 2.24 -15.13
C GLU A 51 -8.02 0.82 -15.42
N HIS A 52 -7.34 0.19 -14.47
CA HIS A 52 -6.95 -1.21 -14.58
C HIS A 52 -7.67 -2.07 -13.55
N SER A 53 -8.03 -3.28 -13.98
CA SER A 53 -8.35 -4.36 -13.05
C SER A 53 -7.14 -4.56 -12.10
N PRO A 54 -7.37 -4.76 -10.80
CA PRO A 54 -6.39 -4.57 -9.73
C PRO A 54 -5.15 -5.47 -9.86
N VAL A 55 -5.27 -6.59 -10.57
CA VAL A 55 -4.22 -7.61 -10.65
C VAL A 55 -3.34 -7.46 -11.89
N SER A 56 -3.85 -6.91 -12.99
CA SER A 56 -3.11 -6.89 -14.27
C SER A 56 -2.26 -5.63 -14.47
N GLY A 57 -2.72 -4.48 -13.98
CA GLY A 57 -2.07 -3.17 -14.20
C GLY A 57 -0.95 -2.80 -13.21
N PHE A 58 -0.81 -3.55 -12.11
CA PHE A 58 0.01 -3.16 -10.98
C PHE A 58 0.96 -4.28 -10.53
N ASN A 59 2.12 -3.90 -10.00
CA ASN A 59 2.99 -4.79 -9.25
C ASN A 59 2.76 -4.57 -7.75
N VAL A 60 2.62 -5.65 -7.00
CA VAL A 60 2.73 -5.60 -5.53
C VAL A 60 4.21 -5.62 -5.20
N ILE A 61 4.71 -4.57 -4.56
CA ILE A 61 6.13 -4.44 -4.20
C ILE A 61 6.36 -4.49 -2.68
N GLY A 62 5.30 -4.54 -1.88
CA GLY A 62 5.39 -4.74 -0.45
C GLY A 62 4.04 -4.75 0.24
N ILE A 63 4.01 -5.23 1.47
CA ILE A 63 2.83 -5.25 2.34
C ILE A 63 3.16 -4.48 3.62
N ILE A 64 2.23 -3.64 4.05
CA ILE A 64 2.34 -2.88 5.29
C ILE A 64 1.76 -3.73 6.41
N GLU A 65 2.60 -4.06 7.38
CA GLU A 65 2.20 -4.82 8.55
C GLU A 65 1.18 -4.02 9.37
N LYS A 66 -0.01 -4.60 9.56
CA LYS A 66 -1.00 -4.05 10.50
C LYS A 66 -0.32 -3.95 11.87
N GLN A 67 -0.22 -2.73 12.40
CA GLN A 67 0.10 -2.57 13.82
C GLN A 67 -1.08 -3.15 14.60
N VAL A 68 -0.97 -4.40 15.02
CA VAL A 68 -1.84 -4.93 16.06
C VAL A 68 -1.48 -4.11 17.29
N GLY A 69 -2.33 -3.15 17.64
CA GLY A 69 -2.21 -2.45 18.90
C GLY A 69 -2.15 -3.52 19.98
N ASN A 70 -0.98 -3.71 20.59
CA ASN A 70 -0.95 -4.28 21.92
C ASN A 70 -1.89 -3.38 22.71
N GLY A 71 -3.04 -3.92 23.14
CA GLY A 71 -3.93 -3.21 24.04
C GLY A 71 -3.09 -2.74 25.20
N VAL A 72 -2.83 -1.44 25.26
CA VAL A 72 -2.27 -0.82 26.44
C VAL A 72 -3.44 -0.73 27.41
N HIS A 73 -3.60 -1.81 28.19
CA HIS A 73 -4.14 -1.66 29.52
C HIS A 73 -3.23 -0.66 30.25
N ALA A 74 -3.77 0.53 30.52
CA ALA A 74 -3.39 1.39 31.62
C ALA A 74 -4.63 2.20 32.03
#